data_AF-A0A9Q0JBA3-F1
#
_entry.id   AF-A0A9Q0JBA3-F1
#
_cell.length_a   1.000
_cell.length_b   1.000
_cell.length_c   1.000
_cell.angle_alpha   90.00
_cell.angle_beta   90.00
_cell.angle_gamma   90.00
#
_symmetry.space_group_name_H-M   'P 1'
#
loop_
_entity.id
_entity.type
_entity.pdbx_description
1 polymer ?
#
loop_
_entity_poly.entity_id
_entity_poly.type
_entity_poly.pdbx_seq_one_letter_code
_entity_poly.pdbx_strand_id
1 'polypeptide(L)'
;MLGNPASSGVQQGPVFSSTAWVEAIPGSQRAEREGKGRKGTQTMASSTAVRELQRDLENKANDLSKLQKGILYHSRIYKLNHQVRKKYTIQLGENELVLKELDLLREDANVFKLIGPVLVKQDLAEANANVRKRIEYISAELYLMKKSFVSVIVSIVRYCLPNSLLLI
;
A
#
# COMPACT_ATOMS: atom_id res chain seq x y z
N MET A 1 22.39 -5.71 -61.38
CA MET A 1 21.66 -4.51 -60.93
C MET A 1 20.86 -4.89 -59.70
N LEU A 2 21.13 -4.21 -58.58
CA LEU A 2 20.36 -4.17 -57.32
C LEU A 2 20.31 -5.51 -56.55
N GLY A 3 21.00 -5.74 -55.42
CA GLY A 3 21.48 -4.85 -54.37
C GLY A 3 20.39 -4.62 -53.33
N ASN A 4 20.36 -5.44 -52.26
CA ASN A 4 19.58 -5.18 -51.04
C ASN A 4 20.15 -5.95 -49.84
N PRO A 5 19.96 -5.47 -48.59
CA PRO A 5 21.07 -5.04 -47.77
C PRO A 5 21.27 -5.86 -46.49
N ALA A 6 22.38 -5.53 -45.85
CA ALA A 6 23.01 -6.20 -44.72
C ALA A 6 22.13 -6.35 -43.46
N SER A 7 22.40 -7.46 -42.78
CA SER A 7 22.09 -7.76 -41.39
C SER A 7 22.53 -6.61 -40.47
N SER A 8 21.57 -6.00 -39.78
CA SER A 8 21.81 -4.96 -38.78
C SER A 8 22.28 -5.60 -37.48
N GLY A 9 23.60 -5.61 -37.28
CA GLY A 9 24.21 -5.86 -35.97
C GLY A 9 23.78 -4.77 -34.99
N VAL A 10 23.10 -5.20 -33.93
CA VAL A 10 22.76 -4.35 -32.78
C VAL A 10 24.06 -3.97 -32.06
N GLN A 11 24.55 -2.76 -32.28
CA GLN A 11 25.60 -2.16 -31.47
C GLN A 11 25.01 -1.80 -30.10
N GLN A 12 25.41 -2.55 -29.07
CA GLN A 12 25.16 -2.19 -27.69
C GLN A 12 25.85 -0.85 -27.41
N GLY A 13 25.06 0.17 -27.09
CA GLY A 13 25.56 1.47 -26.66
C GLY A 13 26.31 1.38 -25.31
N PRO A 14 27.15 2.37 -24.98
CA PRO A 14 27.96 2.33 -23.77
C PRO A 14 27.07 2.31 -22.52
N VAL A 15 27.34 1.34 -21.64
CA VAL A 15 26.77 1.30 -20.28
C VAL A 15 27.39 2.44 -19.49
N PHE A 16 26.63 3.50 -19.27
CA PHE A 16 27.08 4.65 -18.47
C PHE A 16 27.17 4.25 -16.99
N SER A 17 28.39 4.01 -16.52
CA SER A 17 28.74 3.95 -15.10
C SER A 17 28.79 5.38 -14.53
N SER A 18 28.27 5.55 -13.30
CA SER A 18 28.13 6.84 -12.60
C SER A 18 29.46 7.55 -12.28
N THR A 19 30.61 6.93 -12.56
CA THR A 19 31.95 7.45 -12.27
C THR A 19 32.61 8.25 -13.40
N ALA A 20 32.03 8.30 -14.61
CA ALA A 20 32.71 8.88 -15.79
C ALA A 20 32.59 10.41 -15.97
N TRP A 21 31.95 11.13 -15.04
CA TRP A 21 31.65 12.58 -15.21
C TRP A 21 32.70 13.54 -14.62
N VAL A 22 33.81 13.05 -14.03
CA VAL A 22 34.74 13.93 -13.29
C VAL A 22 35.96 14.39 -14.09
N GLU A 23 36.28 13.81 -15.26
CA GLU A 23 37.61 14.02 -15.90
C GLU A 23 37.63 14.85 -17.19
N ALA A 24 36.59 15.63 -17.51
CA ALA A 24 36.58 16.45 -18.73
C ALA A 24 36.33 17.94 -18.47
N ILE A 25 37.33 18.65 -17.94
CA ILE A 25 37.41 20.11 -18.08
C ILE A 25 38.82 20.50 -18.58
N PRO A 26 38.98 20.80 -19.88
CA PRO A 26 40.21 21.35 -20.43
C PRO A 26 40.40 22.79 -19.98
N GLY A 27 41.64 23.15 -19.64
CA GLY A 27 42.02 24.46 -19.13
C GLY A 27 41.54 25.65 -19.96
N SER A 28 40.92 26.61 -19.28
CA SER A 28 40.66 27.95 -19.81
C SER A 28 41.62 28.92 -19.12
N GLN A 29 42.49 29.53 -19.92
CA GLN A 29 43.50 30.46 -19.47
C GLN A 29 42.87 31.68 -18.80
N ARG A 30 43.44 32.05 -17.64
CA ARG A 30 43.14 33.26 -16.87
C ARG A 30 43.46 34.51 -17.70
N ALA A 31 42.42 35.22 -18.15
CA ALA A 31 42.54 36.59 -18.62
C ALA A 31 42.13 37.55 -17.48
N GLU A 32 43.13 38.17 -16.84
CA GLU A 32 42.90 39.33 -15.98
C GLU A 32 42.46 40.52 -16.85
N ARG A 33 41.27 41.06 -16.58
CA ARG A 33 40.88 42.39 -17.02
C ARG A 33 40.39 43.17 -15.81
N GLU A 34 41.20 44.15 -15.40
CA GLU A 34 40.85 45.15 -14.41
C GLU A 34 39.61 45.93 -14.88
N GLY A 35 38.58 45.98 -14.04
CA GLY A 35 37.32 46.66 -14.29
C GLY A 35 36.90 47.46 -13.06
N LYS A 36 37.18 48.76 -13.13
CA LYS A 36 36.91 49.81 -12.13
C LYS A 36 35.45 49.79 -11.65
N GLY A 37 35.27 49.84 -10.33
CA GLY A 37 33.98 49.62 -9.66
C GLY A 37 32.85 50.59 -10.02
N ARG A 38 31.62 50.08 -9.94
CA ARG A 38 30.37 50.84 -9.88
C ARG A 38 29.50 50.24 -8.77
N LYS A 39 29.33 50.98 -7.68
CA LYS A 39 28.39 50.65 -6.60
C LYS A 39 26.96 50.71 -7.14
N GLY A 40 26.23 49.61 -7.02
CA GLY A 40 24.80 49.52 -7.31
C GLY A 40 24.19 48.47 -6.38
N THR A 41 23.48 48.93 -5.37
CA THR A 41 22.75 48.15 -4.37
C THR A 41 21.63 47.33 -5.01
N GLN A 42 21.92 46.08 -5.42
CA GLN A 42 20.88 45.19 -5.95
C GLN A 42 21.30 43.72 -5.86
N THR A 43 21.42 43.16 -4.64
CA THR A 43 21.67 41.70 -4.49
C THR A 43 21.08 41.09 -3.20
N MET A 44 20.72 41.90 -2.20
CA MET A 44 20.29 41.35 -0.90
C MET A 44 18.83 40.81 -0.88
N ALA A 45 17.92 41.35 -1.70
CA ALA A 45 16.52 40.90 -1.75
C ALA A 45 16.30 39.59 -2.55
N SER A 46 17.20 39.30 -3.50
CA SER A 46 17.15 38.04 -4.28
C SER A 46 17.62 36.85 -3.44
N SER A 47 18.59 37.06 -2.53
CA SER A 47 19.13 36.03 -1.63
C SER A 47 18.09 35.50 -0.64
N THR A 48 17.23 36.37 -0.08
CA THR A 48 16.17 35.95 0.86
C THR A 48 15.05 35.20 0.15
N ALA A 49 14.60 35.67 -1.02
CA ALA A 49 13.59 34.98 -1.82
C ALA A 49 14.07 33.59 -2.28
N VAL A 50 15.34 33.45 -2.67
CA VAL A 50 15.94 32.16 -3.05
C VAL A 50 16.01 31.20 -1.84
N ARG A 51 16.37 31.69 -0.66
CA ARG A 51 16.38 30.89 0.59
C ARG A 51 14.99 30.41 0.99
N GLU A 52 13.97 31.25 0.81
CA GLU A 52 12.58 30.89 1.12
C GLU A 52 12.06 29.83 0.16
N LEU A 53 12.29 29.98 -1.15
CA LEU A 53 11.97 28.95 -2.14
C LEU A 53 12.69 27.62 -1.87
N GLN A 54 13.96 27.68 -1.42
CA GLN A 54 14.71 26.49 -1.08
C GLN A 54 14.13 25.76 0.15
N ARG A 55 13.73 26.51 1.19
CA ARG A 55 13.01 25.97 2.34
C ARG A 55 11.69 25.34 1.93
N ASP A 56 10.93 26.00 1.06
CA ASP A 56 9.64 25.48 0.58
C ASP A 56 9.81 24.22 -0.27
N LEU A 57 10.87 24.14 -1.07
CA LEU A 57 11.21 22.94 -1.84
C LEU A 57 11.56 21.77 -0.90
N GLU A 58 12.38 22.02 0.13
CA GLU A 58 12.71 21.02 1.16
C GLU A 58 11.46 20.56 1.93
N ASN A 59 10.57 21.48 2.31
CA ASN A 59 9.30 21.16 2.96
C ASN A 59 8.42 20.27 2.08
N LYS A 60 8.24 20.65 0.79
CA LYS A 60 7.47 19.85 -0.17
C LYS A 60 8.09 18.48 -0.40
N ALA A 61 9.41 18.38 -0.48
CA ALA A 61 10.11 17.10 -0.61
C ALA A 61 9.88 16.20 0.63
N ASN A 62 9.93 16.78 1.83
CA ASN A 62 9.64 16.08 3.08
C ASN A 62 8.19 15.57 3.13
N ASP A 63 7.24 16.39 2.69
CA ASP A 63 5.82 16.01 2.66
C ASP A 63 5.54 14.92 1.63
N LEU A 64 6.15 15.00 0.45
CA LEU A 64 6.12 13.91 -0.54
C LEU A 64 6.69 12.61 0.03
N SER A 65 7.81 12.67 0.75
CA SER A 65 8.40 11.48 1.40
C SER A 65 7.47 10.86 2.44
N LYS A 66 6.80 11.70 3.26
CA LYS A 66 5.79 11.23 4.24
C LYS A 66 4.60 10.58 3.55
N LEU A 67 4.07 11.19 2.48
CA LEU A 67 2.96 10.64 1.71
C LEU A 67 3.33 9.30 1.07
N GLN A 68 4.53 9.17 0.50
CA GLN A 68 5.03 7.92 -0.08
C GLN A 68 5.09 6.80 0.97
N LYS A 69 5.62 7.08 2.17
CA LYS A 69 5.61 6.12 3.29
C LYS A 69 4.19 5.73 3.66
N GLY A 70 3.28 6.71 3.80
CA GLY A 70 1.88 6.48 4.11
C GLY A 70 1.17 5.55 3.11
N ILE A 71 1.45 5.72 1.81
CA ILE A 71 0.92 4.85 0.75
C ILE A 71 1.42 3.41 0.92
N LEU A 72 2.71 3.22 1.21
CA LEU A 72 3.28 1.89 1.43
C LEU A 72 2.68 1.20 2.66
N TYR A 73 2.54 1.91 3.78
CA TYR A 73 1.90 1.38 4.99
C TYR A 73 0.45 0.97 4.72
N HIS A 74 -0.33 1.82 4.06
CA HIS A 74 -1.71 1.48 3.71
C HIS A 74 -1.79 0.26 2.77
N SER A 75 -0.92 0.18 1.77
CA SER A 75 -0.86 -0.98 0.87
C SER A 75 -0.57 -2.28 1.63
N ARG A 76 0.33 -2.23 2.63
CA ARG A 76 0.63 -3.37 3.50
C ARG A 76 -0.57 -3.76 4.37
N ILE A 77 -1.18 -2.78 5.04
CA ILE A 77 -2.35 -2.98 5.92
C ILE A 77 -3.54 -3.53 5.13
N TYR A 78 -3.79 -3.01 3.93
CA TYR A 78 -4.85 -3.50 3.04
C TYR A 78 -4.63 -4.96 2.68
N LYS A 79 -3.41 -5.35 2.28
CA LYS A 79 -3.08 -6.74 1.95
C LYS A 79 -3.30 -7.68 3.13
N LEU A 80 -2.85 -7.31 4.33
CA LEU A 80 -3.04 -8.11 5.54
C LEU A 80 -4.52 -8.24 5.91
N ASN A 81 -5.27 -7.13 5.93
CA ASN A 81 -6.71 -7.16 6.22
C ASN A 81 -7.48 -8.01 5.22
N HIS A 82 -7.12 -7.95 3.93
CA HIS A 82 -7.74 -8.78 2.89
C HIS A 82 -7.52 -10.27 3.15
N GLN A 83 -6.31 -10.67 3.51
CA GLN A 83 -6.00 -12.06 3.85
C GLN A 83 -6.78 -12.53 5.09
N VAL A 84 -6.82 -11.71 6.13
CA VAL A 84 -7.56 -12.00 7.37
C VAL A 84 -9.05 -12.16 7.09
N ARG A 85 -9.65 -11.23 6.34
CA ARG A 85 -11.06 -11.33 5.93
C ARG A 85 -11.35 -12.59 5.14
N LYS A 86 -10.53 -12.90 4.14
CA LYS A 86 -10.68 -14.13 3.35
C LYS A 86 -10.67 -15.37 4.23
N LYS A 87 -9.72 -15.46 5.15
CA LYS A 87 -9.62 -16.57 6.10
C LYS A 87 -10.89 -16.70 6.95
N TYR A 88 -11.38 -15.61 7.54
CA TYR A 88 -12.59 -15.65 8.35
C TYR A 88 -13.85 -15.98 7.54
N THR A 89 -13.98 -15.47 6.31
CA THR A 89 -15.11 -15.82 5.44
C THR A 89 -15.15 -17.30 5.12
N ILE A 90 -13.99 -17.91 4.83
CA ILE A 90 -13.90 -19.36 4.58
C ILE A 90 -14.27 -20.14 5.83
N GLN A 91 -13.68 -19.78 6.98
CA GLN A 91 -13.97 -20.45 8.26
C GLN A 91 -15.45 -20.33 8.64
N LEU A 92 -16.07 -19.17 8.39
CA LEU A 92 -17.49 -18.97 8.64
C LEU A 92 -18.33 -19.95 7.79
N GLY A 93 -18.08 -20.00 6.48
CA GLY A 93 -18.80 -20.90 5.58
C GLY A 93 -18.63 -22.38 5.93
N GLU A 94 -17.43 -22.79 6.33
CA GLU A 94 -17.18 -24.15 6.81
C GLU A 94 -17.99 -24.47 8.07
N ASN A 95 -18.02 -23.56 9.05
CA ASN A 95 -18.75 -23.79 10.30
C ASN A 95 -20.27 -23.75 10.07
N GLU A 96 -20.78 -22.88 9.19
CA GLU A 96 -22.18 -22.86 8.78
C GLU A 96 -22.58 -24.16 8.09
N LEU A 97 -21.71 -24.73 7.27
CA LEU A 97 -21.95 -26.03 6.64
C LEU A 97 -21.96 -27.15 7.69
N VAL A 98 -20.98 -27.19 8.60
CA VAL A 98 -20.97 -28.16 9.70
C VAL A 98 -22.24 -28.07 10.55
N LEU A 99 -22.70 -26.86 10.84
CA LEU A 99 -23.95 -26.67 11.60
C LEU A 99 -25.16 -27.25 10.87
N LYS A 100 -25.25 -27.04 9.55
CA LYS A 100 -26.32 -27.63 8.73
C LYS A 100 -26.26 -29.16 8.74
N GLU A 101 -25.08 -29.75 8.64
CA GLU A 101 -24.91 -31.20 8.72
C GLU A 101 -25.30 -31.74 10.10
N LEU A 102 -24.95 -31.04 11.19
CA LEU A 102 -25.35 -31.42 12.54
C LEU A 102 -26.87 -31.33 12.76
N ASP A 103 -27.52 -30.32 12.17
CA ASP A 103 -28.99 -30.15 12.25
C ASP A 103 -29.76 -31.24 11.47
N LEU A 104 -29.10 -31.97 10.56
CA LEU A 104 -29.67 -33.13 9.85
C LEU A 104 -29.53 -34.45 10.63
N LEU A 105 -28.73 -34.47 11.70
CA LEU A 105 -28.56 -35.67 12.51
C LEU A 105 -29.80 -35.92 13.39
N ARG A 106 -30.07 -37.21 13.64
CA ARG A 106 -31.07 -37.63 14.62
C ARG A 106 -30.60 -37.30 16.03
N GLU A 107 -31.53 -37.08 16.95
CA GLU A 107 -31.25 -36.72 18.35
C GLU A 107 -30.39 -37.78 19.10
N ASP A 108 -30.43 -39.04 18.65
CA ASP A 108 -29.67 -40.16 19.19
C ASP A 108 -28.32 -40.41 18.49
N ALA A 109 -27.93 -39.55 17.53
CA ALA A 109 -26.70 -39.72 16.77
C ALA A 109 -25.45 -39.54 17.64
N ASN A 110 -24.46 -40.41 17.44
CA ASN A 110 -23.17 -40.27 18.11
C ASN A 110 -22.30 -39.26 17.36
N VAL A 111 -21.94 -38.16 18.02
CA VAL A 111 -20.99 -37.17 17.52
C VAL A 111 -19.62 -37.37 18.16
N PHE A 112 -18.56 -37.21 17.37
CA PHE A 112 -17.19 -37.34 17.83
C PHE A 112 -16.36 -36.13 17.40
N LYS A 113 -15.49 -35.67 18.30
CA LYS A 113 -14.53 -34.59 18.05
C LYS A 113 -13.12 -35.17 18.00
N LEU A 114 -12.39 -34.88 16.93
CA LEU A 114 -10.98 -35.23 16.79
C LEU A 114 -10.12 -34.24 17.58
N ILE A 115 -9.33 -34.76 18.53
CA ILE A 115 -8.37 -34.01 19.34
C ILE A 115 -7.02 -34.73 19.23
N GLY A 116 -6.11 -34.17 18.42
CA GLY A 116 -4.84 -34.82 18.11
C GLY A 116 -5.06 -36.19 17.44
N PRO A 117 -4.45 -37.29 17.94
CA PRO A 117 -4.67 -38.63 17.41
C PRO A 117 -5.94 -39.33 17.97
N VAL A 118 -6.74 -38.67 18.82
CA VAL A 118 -7.84 -39.31 19.56
C VAL A 118 -9.21 -38.75 19.16
N LEU A 119 -10.22 -39.62 19.05
CA LEU A 119 -11.63 -39.24 18.90
C LEU A 119 -12.33 -39.26 20.26
N VAL A 120 -12.95 -38.14 20.64
CA VAL A 120 -13.68 -37.99 21.90
C VAL A 120 -15.17 -37.90 21.58
N LYS A 121 -15.99 -38.73 22.23
CA LYS A 121 -17.45 -38.67 22.11
C LYS A 121 -17.95 -37.34 22.68
N GLN A 122 -18.83 -36.67 21.94
CA GLN A 122 -19.42 -35.40 22.33
C GLN A 122 -20.93 -35.48 22.17
N ASP A 123 -21.65 -34.76 23.04
CA ASP A 123 -23.10 -34.64 22.93
C ASP A 123 -23.47 -33.76 21.72
N LEU A 124 -24.56 -34.12 21.02
CA LEU A 124 -25.01 -33.40 19.84
C LEU A 124 -25.40 -31.95 20.16
N ALA A 125 -26.07 -31.71 21.29
CA ALA A 125 -26.46 -30.36 21.70
C ALA A 125 -25.23 -29.52 22.06
N GLU A 126 -24.24 -30.12 22.71
CA GLU A 126 -22.97 -29.45 23.03
C GLU A 126 -22.16 -29.11 21.76
N ALA A 127 -22.08 -30.06 20.80
CA ALA A 127 -21.45 -29.83 19.51
C ALA A 127 -22.12 -28.66 18.76
N ASN A 128 -23.45 -28.66 18.71
CA ASN A 128 -24.24 -27.58 18.10
C ASN A 128 -24.00 -26.22 18.77
N ALA A 129 -24.07 -26.16 20.10
CA ALA A 129 -23.83 -24.93 20.84
C ALA A 129 -22.42 -24.37 20.58
N ASN A 130 -21.41 -25.26 20.53
CA ASN A 130 -20.03 -24.88 20.27
C ASN A 130 -19.83 -24.30 18.85
N VAL A 131 -20.43 -24.93 17.83
CA VAL A 131 -20.36 -24.44 16.45
C VAL A 131 -21.09 -23.12 16.30
N ARG A 132 -22.30 -22.97 16.86
CA ARG A 132 -23.07 -21.71 16.85
C ARG A 132 -22.29 -20.57 17.50
N LYS A 133 -21.73 -20.79 18.68
CA LYS A 133 -20.90 -19.79 19.38
C LYS A 133 -19.69 -19.36 18.55
N ARG A 134 -19.08 -20.29 17.81
CA ARG A 134 -17.96 -19.98 16.91
C ARG A 134 -18.38 -19.15 15.70
N ILE A 135 -19.53 -19.47 15.10
CA ILE A 135 -20.13 -18.68 14.00
C ILE A 135 -20.42 -17.25 14.46
N GLU A 136 -21.05 -17.09 15.63
CA GLU A 136 -21.37 -15.77 16.20
C GLU A 136 -20.12 -14.91 16.37
N TYR A 137 -19.08 -15.48 16.98
CA TYR A 137 -17.80 -14.79 17.18
C TYR A 137 -17.17 -14.34 15.85
N ILE A 138 -17.06 -15.26 14.88
CA ILE A 138 -16.46 -14.95 13.56
C ILE A 138 -17.29 -13.89 12.82
N SER A 139 -18.62 -14.01 12.87
CA SER A 139 -19.54 -13.07 12.23
C SER A 139 -19.43 -11.67 12.83
N ALA A 140 -19.35 -11.57 14.16
CA ALA A 140 -19.16 -10.30 14.85
C ALA A 140 -17.83 -9.64 14.46
N GLU A 141 -16.73 -10.39 14.45
CA GLU A 141 -15.42 -9.88 14.01
C GLU A 141 -15.44 -9.39 12.55
N LEU A 142 -16.04 -10.16 11.64
CA LEU A 142 -16.21 -9.75 10.25
C LEU A 142 -17.05 -8.49 10.11
N TYR A 143 -18.10 -8.34 10.93
CA TYR A 143 -18.93 -7.14 10.95
C TYR A 143 -18.15 -5.91 11.42
N LEU A 144 -17.38 -6.03 12.51
CA LEU A 144 -16.51 -4.96 13.01
C LEU A 144 -15.49 -4.53 11.97
N MET A 145 -14.82 -5.49 11.32
CA MET A 145 -13.89 -5.21 10.23
C MET A 145 -14.58 -4.46 9.09
N LYS A 146 -15.78 -4.90 8.66
CA LYS A 146 -16.57 -4.25 7.60
C LYS A 146 -16.93 -2.81 7.97
N LYS A 147 -17.38 -2.57 9.20
CA LYS A 147 -17.75 -1.24 9.70
C LYS A 147 -16.60 -0.25 9.63
N SER A 148 -15.41 -0.65 10.09
CA SER A 148 -14.21 0.21 10.02
C SER A 148 -13.85 0.55 8.57
N PHE A 149 -13.96 -0.39 7.65
CA PHE A 149 -13.70 -0.15 6.23
C PHE A 149 -14.69 0.82 5.58
N VAL A 150 -16.00 0.68 5.89
CA VAL A 150 -17.02 1.62 5.41
C VAL A 150 -16.77 3.03 5.96
N SER A 151 -16.43 3.16 7.24
CA SER A 151 -16.08 4.46 7.86
C SER A 151 -14.91 5.15 7.14
N VAL A 152 -13.87 4.38 6.78
CA VAL A 152 -12.73 4.90 6.01
C VAL A 152 -13.17 5.35 4.61
N ILE A 153 -13.96 4.54 3.89
CA ILE A 153 -14.47 4.93 2.57
C ILE A 153 -15.29 6.21 2.64
N VAL A 154 -16.24 6.29 3.58
CA VAL A 154 -17.09 7.47 3.75
C VAL A 154 -16.25 8.71 4.05
N SER A 155 -15.21 8.57 4.87
CA SER A 155 -14.28 9.66 5.16
C SER A 155 -13.53 10.10 3.90
N ILE A 156 -12.96 9.16 3.13
CA ILE A 156 -12.25 9.45 1.87
C ILE A 156 -13.18 10.17 0.88
N VAL A 157 -14.40 9.64 0.67
CA VAL A 157 -15.39 10.24 -0.23
C VAL A 157 -15.72 11.66 0.22
N ARG A 158 -15.95 11.90 1.51
CA ARG A 158 -16.21 13.25 2.05
C ARG A 158 -15.04 14.21 1.83
N TYR A 159 -13.80 13.74 1.99
CA TYR A 159 -12.59 14.56 1.75
C TYR A 159 -12.38 14.87 0.26
N CYS A 160 -12.56 13.90 -0.62
CA CYS A 160 -12.34 14.06 -2.05
C CYS A 160 -13.49 14.80 -2.76
N LEU A 161 -14.70 14.76 -2.20
CA LEU A 161 -15.89 15.39 -2.77
C LEU A 161 -16.60 16.26 -1.70
N PRO A 162 -15.99 17.37 -1.26
CA PRO A 162 -16.51 18.19 -0.16
C PRO A 162 -17.90 18.81 -0.45
N ASN A 163 -18.29 18.91 -1.73
CA ASN A 163 -19.56 19.49 -2.17
C ASN A 163 -20.59 18.45 -2.67
N SER A 164 -20.34 17.14 -2.48
CA SER A 164 -21.22 16.08 -3.00
C SER A 164 -22.41 15.72 -2.11
N LEU A 165 -22.89 16.66 -1.30
CA LEU A 165 -24.08 16.54 -0.44
C LEU A 165 -25.41 16.29 -1.19
N LEU A 166 -25.39 15.89 -2.46
CA LEU A 166 -26.55 15.84 -3.35
C LEU A 166 -26.93 14.46 -3.91
N LEU A 167 -26.28 13.36 -3.49
CA LEU A 167 -26.63 12.01 -3.95
C LEU A 167 -26.58 10.98 -2.82
N ILE A 168 -27.51 11.08 -1.87
CA ILE A 168 -28.08 9.93 -1.14
C ILE A 168 -29.59 10.16 -1.09
#